data_AF-A0A4P9TEP0-F1
#
_entry.id   AF-A0A4P9TEP0-F1
#
_cell.length_a   1.000
_cell.length_b   1.000
_cell.length_c   1.000
_cell.angle_alpha   90.00
_cell.angle_beta   90.00
_cell.angle_gamma   90.00
#
_symmetry.space_group_name_H-M   'P 1'
#
loop_
_entity.id
_entity.type
_entity.pdbx_description
1 polymer ?
#
loop_
_entity_poly.entity_id
_entity_poly.type
_entity_poly.pdbx_seq_one_letter_code
_entity_poly.pdbx_strand_id
1 'polypeptide(L)'
;MNGPPRPNVVVLCLDTVRKDVYDRYAARLREMATVRFEGMRALAGWSVPSHAGLLTGSAPSETGVHAHQRRFDPIDAADTWIATLERQGYESVCVSSNIYASPVFGFDRFFDRTIPISPSRRLPAGMDVQRHIADRSTDGVAAYAAFVRQALAHDHPLRSLCNGVLLKLDDLSRKLPIEKPTDFGGRAIARTLERAVTEPDGPVLAFANFMDAHGPHTPFRGLDDSIHGVPADFHSSSFRDSDVNAADGLGEFGAAVERVRRLYAATVDYLDRVVADLVSALESGDDRESILIVTADHGENLGYESDGTLMNHMSSLSEGLLHVPCDVITTGDRPLEVAVDDGTVPVDVDGLSSHADLGSVIRALASEEPFDPFAFERERARAEIVGSGSGIPEGGDESYWDRGQRVVYRGDRKYYRDQLGTEAVYDVSGPPSKQAGLPGESVPDGCFEAAFGDWVTAAKRDEAAIGETIDAASRARLEDLGYL
;
A
#
# COMPACT_ATOMS: atom_id res chain seq x y z
N MET A 1 33.80 -16.72 17.22
CA MET A 1 33.40 -15.37 17.64
C MET A 1 32.09 -15.11 16.92
N ASN A 2 30.98 -15.00 17.66
CA ASN A 2 29.71 -14.64 17.03
C ASN A 2 29.85 -13.17 16.62
N GLY A 3 29.63 -12.88 15.34
CA GLY A 3 29.52 -11.51 14.86
C GLY A 3 28.42 -10.76 15.61
N PRO A 4 28.28 -9.45 15.38
CA PRO A 4 27.19 -8.71 15.96
C PRO A 4 25.82 -9.32 15.59
N PRO A 5 24.81 -9.19 16.46
CA PRO A 5 23.47 -9.67 16.17
C PRO A 5 22.97 -9.01 14.87
N ARG A 6 22.42 -9.81 13.95
CA ARG A 6 21.78 -9.30 12.72
C ARG A 6 20.64 -8.32 13.09
N PRO A 7 20.45 -7.23 12.34
CA PRO A 7 19.35 -6.31 12.61
C PRO A 7 18.00 -6.97 12.32
N ASN A 8 16.92 -6.43 12.88
CA ASN A 8 15.59 -6.67 12.36
C ASN A 8 15.43 -5.92 11.03
N VAL A 9 14.62 -6.46 10.12
CA VAL A 9 14.28 -5.79 8.86
C VAL A 9 12.77 -5.59 8.83
N VAL A 10 12.32 -4.35 8.68
CA VAL A 10 10.90 -3.99 8.77
C VAL A 10 10.48 -3.20 7.54
N VAL A 11 9.63 -3.77 6.70
CA VAL A 11 9.05 -3.09 5.54
C VAL A 11 7.68 -2.54 5.93
N LEU A 12 7.55 -1.21 5.96
CA LEU A 12 6.31 -0.49 6.23
C LEU A 12 5.73 -0.01 4.90
N CYS A 13 4.63 -0.61 4.48
CA CYS A 13 3.87 -0.22 3.31
C CYS A 13 2.70 0.68 3.73
N LEU A 14 2.75 1.95 3.35
CA LEU A 14 1.70 2.94 3.55
C LEU A 14 0.82 2.94 2.30
N ASP A 15 -0.27 2.18 2.36
CA ASP A 15 -1.14 1.90 1.21
C ASP A 15 -1.62 3.20 0.57
N THR A 16 -1.49 3.29 -0.76
CA THR A 16 -1.85 4.43 -1.62
C THR A 16 -1.12 5.76 -1.36
N VAL A 17 -0.07 5.82 -0.52
CA VAL A 17 0.61 7.09 -0.22
C VAL A 17 1.40 7.62 -1.42
N ARG A 18 1.02 8.81 -1.91
CA ARG A 18 1.71 9.54 -2.97
C ARG A 18 3.00 10.19 -2.46
N LYS A 19 4.04 10.20 -3.30
CA LYS A 19 5.30 10.90 -3.00
C LYS A 19 5.10 12.39 -2.71
N ASP A 20 4.33 13.11 -3.53
CA ASP A 20 4.15 14.57 -3.36
C ASP A 20 3.48 14.97 -2.04
N VAL A 21 2.59 14.14 -1.53
CA VAL A 21 1.93 14.36 -0.24
C VAL A 21 2.83 13.90 0.90
N TYR A 22 3.51 12.76 0.75
CA TYR A 22 4.51 12.29 1.72
C TYR A 22 5.60 13.33 1.97
N ASP A 23 6.19 13.89 0.92
CA ASP A 23 7.26 14.90 1.04
C ASP A 23 6.84 16.15 1.80
N ARG A 24 5.56 16.49 1.72
CA ARG A 24 5.02 17.69 2.35
C ARG A 24 4.57 17.45 3.79
N TYR A 25 4.00 16.29 4.08
CA TYR A 25 3.28 16.05 5.34
C TYR A 25 3.92 14.98 6.22
N ALA A 26 4.87 14.18 5.70
CA ALA A 26 5.63 13.18 6.45
C ALA A 26 7.02 13.68 6.85
N ALA A 27 7.07 14.88 7.45
CA ALA A 27 8.33 15.54 7.78
C ALA A 27 9.16 14.76 8.81
N ARG A 28 8.53 14.10 9.79
CA ARG A 28 9.26 13.40 10.86
C ARG A 28 9.98 12.18 10.31
N LEU A 29 9.31 11.38 9.49
CA LEU A 29 9.91 10.22 8.85
C LEU A 29 11.03 10.62 7.91
N ARG A 30 10.83 11.69 7.13
CA ARG A 30 11.88 12.22 6.27
C ARG A 30 13.08 12.69 7.09
N GLU A 31 12.88 13.39 8.21
CA GLU A 31 13.97 13.80 9.11
C GLU A 31 14.70 12.61 9.76
N MET A 32 13.99 11.52 10.05
CA MET A 32 14.55 10.28 10.60
C MET A 32 15.29 9.43 9.56
N ALA A 33 15.09 9.68 8.26
CA ALA A 33 15.67 8.88 7.20
C ALA A 33 17.20 8.95 7.21
N THR A 34 17.83 7.80 7.00
CA THR A 34 19.25 7.66 6.69
C THR A 34 19.48 7.75 5.18
N VAL A 35 18.58 7.16 4.39
CA VAL A 35 18.58 7.21 2.92
C VAL A 35 17.17 7.51 2.43
N ARG A 36 17.03 8.37 1.41
CA ARG A 36 15.76 8.61 0.72
C ARG A 36 15.89 8.30 -0.76
N PHE A 37 15.06 7.41 -1.28
CA PHE A 37 14.97 7.16 -2.71
C PHE A 37 13.92 8.10 -3.32
N GLU A 38 14.39 9.26 -3.77
CA GLU A 38 13.54 10.35 -4.26
C GLU A 38 12.89 10.00 -5.61
N GLY A 39 13.53 9.14 -6.43
CA GLY A 39 13.03 8.69 -7.73
C GLY A 39 12.29 7.35 -7.75
N MET A 40 11.80 6.84 -6.62
CA MET A 40 11.18 5.50 -6.53
C MET A 40 9.89 5.37 -7.36
N ARG A 41 9.78 4.28 -8.13
CA ARG A 41 8.57 3.93 -8.93
C ARG A 41 7.99 2.55 -8.60
N ALA A 42 6.68 2.54 -8.40
CA ALA A 42 5.88 1.32 -8.25
C ALA A 42 5.81 0.51 -9.54
N LEU A 43 5.63 -0.81 -9.41
CA LEU A 43 5.53 -1.74 -10.54
C LEU A 43 4.12 -1.86 -11.14
N ALA A 44 3.10 -1.44 -10.39
CA ALA A 44 1.72 -1.41 -10.84
C ALA A 44 0.94 -0.29 -10.16
N GLY A 45 -0.22 0.06 -10.72
CA GLY A 45 -1.03 1.18 -10.25
C GLY A 45 -2.02 0.86 -9.13
N TRP A 46 -2.14 -0.39 -8.67
CA TRP A 46 -3.10 -0.80 -7.63
C TRP A 46 -2.62 -2.00 -6.80
N SER A 47 -3.23 -2.22 -5.64
CA SER A 47 -2.62 -3.00 -4.55
C SER A 47 -2.22 -4.41 -4.93
N VAL A 48 -3.08 -5.20 -5.58
CA VAL A 48 -2.82 -6.62 -5.85
C VAL A 48 -1.56 -6.85 -6.69
N PRO A 49 -1.46 -6.34 -7.93
CA PRO A 49 -0.25 -6.48 -8.72
C PRO A 49 0.92 -5.71 -8.13
N SER A 50 0.70 -4.60 -7.41
CA SER A 50 1.82 -3.85 -6.85
C SER A 50 2.49 -4.60 -5.71
N HIS A 51 1.71 -5.24 -4.82
CA HIS A 51 2.23 -6.15 -3.80
C HIS A 51 2.96 -7.35 -4.42
N ALA A 52 2.45 -7.92 -5.51
CA ALA A 52 3.14 -9.00 -6.22
C ALA A 52 4.50 -8.54 -6.74
N GLY A 53 4.56 -7.33 -7.31
CA GLY A 53 5.79 -6.69 -7.76
C GLY A 53 6.75 -6.38 -6.61
N LEU A 54 6.27 -5.84 -5.49
CA LEU A 54 7.06 -5.58 -4.28
C LEU A 54 7.77 -6.84 -3.77
N LEU A 55 7.10 -8.00 -3.81
CA LEU A 55 7.65 -9.27 -3.33
C LEU A 55 8.67 -9.91 -4.28
N THR A 56 8.52 -9.70 -5.59
CA THR A 56 9.22 -10.48 -6.63
C THR A 56 10.12 -9.64 -7.54
N GLY A 57 10.00 -8.32 -7.50
CA GLY A 57 10.62 -7.39 -8.45
C GLY A 57 10.06 -7.48 -9.89
N SER A 58 8.96 -8.20 -10.10
CA SER A 58 8.43 -8.55 -11.43
C SER A 58 7.11 -7.83 -11.76
N ALA A 59 6.86 -7.58 -13.05
CA ALA A 59 5.65 -6.93 -13.54
C ALA A 59 4.42 -7.88 -13.49
N PRO A 60 3.19 -7.36 -13.59
CA PRO A 60 1.97 -8.19 -13.51
C PRO A 60 1.87 -9.30 -14.55
N SER A 61 2.31 -9.06 -15.80
CA SER A 61 2.36 -10.09 -16.84
C SER A 61 3.38 -11.20 -16.59
N GLU A 62 4.41 -10.93 -15.78
CA GLU A 62 5.45 -11.89 -15.40
C GLU A 62 5.02 -12.71 -14.17
N THR A 63 4.37 -12.06 -13.19
CA THR A 63 3.89 -12.73 -11.97
C THR A 63 2.59 -13.51 -12.20
N GLY A 64 1.80 -13.15 -13.20
CA GLY A 64 0.46 -13.71 -13.41
C GLY A 64 -0.58 -13.22 -12.40
N VAL A 65 -0.23 -12.24 -11.55
CA VAL A 65 -1.12 -11.65 -10.54
C VAL A 65 -1.59 -10.29 -11.02
N HIS A 66 -2.88 -10.16 -11.29
CA HIS A 66 -3.51 -9.00 -11.94
C HIS A 66 -5.04 -8.99 -11.77
N ALA A 67 -5.78 -8.11 -12.46
CA ALA A 67 -7.22 -7.92 -12.23
C ALA A 67 -8.07 -9.19 -12.42
N HIS A 68 -7.64 -10.06 -13.35
CA HIS A 68 -8.30 -11.34 -13.66
C HIS A 68 -7.76 -12.55 -12.87
N GLN A 69 -6.79 -12.31 -11.97
CA GLN A 69 -6.20 -13.32 -11.08
C GLN A 69 -5.68 -12.57 -9.86
N ARG A 70 -6.57 -12.32 -8.90
CA ARG A 70 -6.24 -11.46 -7.76
C ARG A 70 -5.60 -12.22 -6.61
N ARG A 71 -5.51 -13.56 -6.71
CA ARG A 71 -4.80 -14.40 -5.75
C ARG A 71 -3.32 -14.44 -6.09
N PHE A 72 -2.50 -14.52 -5.05
CA PHE A 72 -1.05 -14.63 -5.15
C PHE A 72 -0.57 -16.06 -5.41
N ASP A 73 -1.49 -16.99 -5.68
CA ASP A 73 -1.22 -18.41 -5.94
C ASP A 73 -0.18 -18.68 -7.06
N PRO A 74 -0.13 -17.90 -8.16
CA PRO A 74 0.87 -18.09 -9.22
C PRO A 74 2.33 -17.86 -8.80
N ILE A 75 2.57 -17.18 -7.68
CA ILE A 75 3.92 -16.85 -7.20
C ILE A 75 4.41 -17.97 -6.28
N ASP A 76 5.61 -18.50 -6.55
CA ASP A 76 6.30 -19.39 -5.63
C ASP A 76 6.92 -18.57 -4.49
N ALA A 77 6.73 -19.00 -3.24
CA ALA A 77 7.33 -18.34 -2.10
C ALA A 77 8.86 -18.30 -2.18
N ALA A 78 9.48 -19.30 -2.81
CA ALA A 78 10.93 -19.36 -2.99
C ALA A 78 11.49 -18.23 -3.88
N ASP A 79 10.66 -17.64 -4.74
CA ASP A 79 11.02 -16.56 -5.65
C ASP A 79 10.91 -15.16 -5.00
N THR A 80 10.39 -15.09 -3.77
CA THR A 80 10.28 -13.83 -3.03
C THR A 80 11.59 -13.50 -2.30
N TRP A 81 11.82 -12.20 -2.05
CA TRP A 81 12.95 -11.79 -1.22
C TRP A 81 12.80 -12.26 0.24
N ILE A 82 11.58 -12.55 0.71
CA ILE A 82 11.30 -13.05 2.06
C ILE A 82 12.00 -14.39 2.29
N ALA A 83 11.79 -15.35 1.38
CA ALA A 83 12.43 -16.67 1.46
C ALA A 83 13.98 -16.58 1.48
N THR A 84 14.55 -15.51 0.92
CA THR A 84 16.00 -15.28 0.97
C THR A 84 16.46 -14.89 2.36
N LEU A 85 15.71 -14.06 3.09
CA LEU A 85 16.03 -13.66 4.47
C LEU A 85 15.71 -14.80 5.46
N GLU A 86 14.62 -15.55 5.25
CA GLU A 86 14.32 -16.74 6.07
C GLU A 86 15.46 -17.76 6.04
N ARG A 87 16.08 -17.99 4.86
CA ARG A 87 17.27 -18.85 4.74
C ARG A 87 18.49 -18.32 5.52
N GLN A 88 18.51 -17.05 5.90
CA GLN A 88 19.53 -16.44 6.76
C GLN A 88 19.17 -16.50 8.25
N GLY A 89 18.03 -17.09 8.60
CA GLY A 89 17.59 -17.30 9.98
C GLY A 89 16.64 -16.22 10.52
N TYR A 90 16.03 -15.40 9.66
CA TYR A 90 14.98 -14.48 10.05
C TYR A 90 13.65 -15.24 10.25
N GLU A 91 12.91 -14.93 11.33
CA GLU A 91 11.48 -15.28 11.43
C GLU A 91 10.67 -14.22 10.66
N SER A 92 9.77 -14.64 9.78
CA SER A 92 9.01 -13.70 8.94
C SER A 92 7.58 -13.47 9.44
N VAL A 93 7.17 -12.20 9.55
CA VAL A 93 5.83 -11.82 10.03
C VAL A 93 5.18 -10.78 9.13
N CYS A 94 3.91 -10.98 8.81
CA CYS A 94 3.07 -10.00 8.11
C CYS A 94 1.98 -9.45 9.04
N VAL A 95 1.91 -8.13 9.19
CA VAL A 95 0.85 -7.43 9.96
C VAL A 95 0.08 -6.52 9.00
N SER A 96 -1.06 -6.98 8.51
CA SER A 96 -1.75 -6.30 7.41
C SER A 96 -3.18 -5.92 7.75
N SER A 97 -3.56 -4.70 7.36
CA SER A 97 -4.96 -4.26 7.28
C SER A 97 -5.55 -4.27 5.89
N ASN A 98 -4.80 -4.72 4.87
CA ASN A 98 -5.32 -4.87 3.52
C ASN A 98 -5.90 -6.27 3.34
N ILE A 99 -7.12 -6.35 2.79
CA ILE A 99 -7.78 -7.63 2.52
C ILE A 99 -7.07 -8.44 1.43
N TYR A 100 -6.45 -7.78 0.44
CA TYR A 100 -5.66 -8.45 -0.58
C TYR A 100 -4.35 -9.00 -0.02
N ALA A 101 -3.71 -8.30 0.90
CA ALA A 101 -2.58 -8.82 1.67
C ALA A 101 -3.06 -9.65 2.87
N SER A 102 -3.87 -10.69 2.61
CA SER A 102 -4.44 -11.58 3.63
C SER A 102 -4.53 -13.04 3.15
N PRO A 103 -4.85 -13.99 4.06
CA PRO A 103 -5.05 -15.40 3.69
C PRO A 103 -6.10 -15.65 2.61
N VAL A 104 -7.09 -14.75 2.49
CA VAL A 104 -8.17 -14.88 1.50
C VAL A 104 -7.60 -14.93 0.09
N PHE A 105 -6.53 -14.18 -0.18
CA PHE A 105 -5.88 -14.10 -1.49
C PHE A 105 -4.55 -14.86 -1.56
N GLY A 106 -4.23 -15.65 -0.52
CA GLY A 106 -3.01 -16.46 -0.48
C GLY A 106 -1.72 -15.67 -0.22
N PHE A 107 -1.83 -14.43 0.26
CA PHE A 107 -0.66 -13.60 0.59
C PHE A 107 0.10 -14.09 1.84
N ASP A 108 -0.61 -14.75 2.75
CA ASP A 108 -0.05 -15.28 3.99
C ASP A 108 0.98 -16.39 3.78
N ARG A 109 0.95 -17.06 2.62
CA ARG A 109 1.86 -18.16 2.28
C ARG A 109 3.33 -17.76 2.19
N PHE A 110 3.62 -16.46 2.11
CA PHE A 110 4.97 -15.94 1.99
C PHE A 110 5.64 -15.67 3.35
N PHE A 111 4.92 -15.85 4.45
CA PHE A 111 5.40 -15.53 5.80
C PHE A 111 5.16 -16.69 6.77
N ASP A 112 6.02 -16.86 7.77
CA ASP A 112 5.84 -17.83 8.86
C ASP A 112 4.56 -17.52 9.66
N ARG A 113 4.26 -16.23 9.84
CA ARG A 113 3.08 -15.77 10.59
C ARG A 113 2.42 -14.56 9.95
N THR A 114 1.10 -14.62 9.80
CA THR A 114 0.28 -13.48 9.35
C THR A 114 -0.73 -13.07 10.43
N ILE A 115 -0.75 -11.78 10.77
CA ILE A 115 -1.61 -11.18 11.79
C ILE A 115 -2.56 -10.18 11.11
N PRO A 116 -3.77 -10.61 10.71
CA PRO A 116 -4.72 -9.73 10.05
C PRO A 116 -5.34 -8.74 11.04
N ILE A 117 -5.38 -7.48 10.63
CA ILE A 117 -6.04 -6.39 11.33
C ILE A 117 -7.19 -5.87 10.46
N SER A 118 -8.30 -5.52 11.08
CA SER A 118 -9.44 -4.94 10.38
C SER A 118 -10.22 -4.03 11.32
N PRO A 119 -11.09 -3.16 10.80
CA PRO A 119 -12.03 -2.39 11.62
C PRO A 119 -12.86 -3.29 12.56
N SER A 120 -13.19 -4.51 12.14
CA SER A 120 -13.90 -5.52 12.91
C SER A 120 -13.02 -6.37 13.84
N ARG A 121 -11.69 -6.23 13.76
CA ARG A 121 -10.69 -6.98 14.55
C ARG A 121 -9.46 -6.12 14.86
N ARG A 122 -9.65 -4.99 15.55
CA ARG A 122 -8.56 -4.09 15.96
C ARG A 122 -7.63 -4.66 17.02
N LEU A 123 -8.17 -5.53 17.88
CA LEU A 123 -7.39 -6.31 18.84
C LEU A 123 -7.20 -7.71 18.23
N PRO A 124 -6.02 -8.05 17.68
CA PRO A 124 -5.85 -9.24 16.83
C PRO A 124 -6.12 -10.56 17.57
N ALA A 125 -5.80 -10.64 18.86
CA ALA A 125 -6.12 -11.81 19.67
C ALA A 125 -7.63 -11.96 19.97
N GLY A 126 -8.44 -10.95 19.71
CA GLY A 126 -9.90 -11.02 19.81
C GLY A 126 -10.55 -11.56 18.53
N MET A 127 -11.84 -11.88 18.63
CA MET A 127 -12.66 -12.31 17.50
C MET A 127 -12.80 -11.21 16.43
N ASP A 128 -12.93 -11.63 15.17
CA ASP A 128 -13.43 -10.80 14.07
C ASP A 128 -14.96 -10.75 14.12
N VAL A 129 -15.48 -9.56 14.37
CA VAL A 129 -16.91 -9.34 14.58
C VAL A 129 -17.69 -9.49 13.27
N GLN A 130 -17.14 -9.07 12.14
CA GLN A 130 -17.85 -9.00 10.86
C GLN A 130 -17.96 -10.38 10.21
N ARG A 131 -16.90 -11.19 10.26
CA ARG A 131 -16.96 -12.61 9.87
C ARG A 131 -18.02 -13.37 10.67
N HIS A 132 -18.14 -13.05 11.96
CA HIS A 132 -19.11 -13.70 12.82
C HIS A 132 -20.56 -13.31 12.50
N ILE A 133 -20.80 -12.06 12.12
CA ILE A 133 -22.14 -11.54 11.81
C ILE A 133 -22.57 -11.95 10.38
N ALA A 134 -21.66 -11.92 9.41
CA ALA A 134 -21.95 -12.23 8.00
C ALA A 134 -22.29 -13.71 7.77
N ASP A 135 -21.74 -14.63 8.57
CA ASP A 135 -22.02 -16.07 8.49
C ASP A 135 -23.41 -16.46 9.03
N ARG A 136 -24.30 -15.51 9.37
CA ARG A 136 -25.60 -15.80 10.00
C ARG A 136 -26.78 -15.04 9.39
N SER A 137 -27.87 -15.77 9.20
CA SER A 137 -29.19 -15.31 8.76
C SER A 137 -30.03 -14.63 9.87
N THR A 138 -29.43 -14.25 10.99
CA THR A 138 -30.15 -13.70 12.14
C THR A 138 -29.99 -12.20 12.23
N ASP A 139 -31.11 -11.48 12.13
CA ASP A 139 -31.15 -10.03 12.30
C ASP A 139 -31.36 -9.60 13.77
N GLY A 140 -30.88 -8.40 14.09
CA GLY A 140 -31.25 -7.66 15.30
C GLY A 140 -30.64 -8.18 16.60
N VAL A 141 -31.39 -8.06 17.72
CA VAL A 141 -30.92 -8.31 19.10
C VAL A 141 -30.38 -9.74 19.29
N ALA A 142 -30.91 -10.71 18.54
CA ALA A 142 -30.46 -12.10 18.58
C ALA A 142 -29.01 -12.26 18.09
N ALA A 143 -28.60 -11.51 17.06
CA ALA A 143 -27.22 -11.49 16.57
C ALA A 143 -26.27 -10.91 17.61
N TYR A 144 -26.67 -9.82 18.29
CA TYR A 144 -25.89 -9.21 19.37
C TYR A 144 -25.72 -10.15 20.57
N ALA A 145 -26.80 -10.78 21.03
CA ALA A 145 -26.72 -11.74 22.13
C ALA A 145 -25.86 -12.96 21.76
N ALA A 146 -25.96 -13.44 20.51
CA ALA A 146 -25.13 -14.52 20.00
C ALA A 146 -23.64 -14.15 19.91
N PHE A 147 -23.33 -12.92 19.48
CA PHE A 147 -21.98 -12.39 19.49
C PHE A 147 -21.42 -12.30 20.91
N VAL A 148 -22.15 -11.68 21.84
CA VAL A 148 -21.70 -11.53 23.25
C VAL A 148 -21.43 -12.89 23.88
N ARG A 149 -22.32 -13.87 23.70
CA ARG A 149 -22.13 -15.23 24.22
C ARG A 149 -20.86 -15.89 23.68
N GLN A 150 -20.56 -15.70 22.40
CA GLN A 150 -19.37 -16.28 21.78
C GLN A 150 -18.09 -15.53 22.13
N ALA A 151 -18.15 -14.19 22.22
CA ALA A 151 -17.06 -13.39 22.76
C ALA A 151 -16.71 -13.85 24.18
N LEU A 152 -17.71 -14.08 25.04
CA LEU A 152 -17.50 -14.60 26.40
C LEU A 152 -16.91 -16.02 26.44
N ALA A 153 -17.13 -16.81 25.39
CA ALA A 153 -16.60 -18.18 25.27
C ALA A 153 -15.26 -18.25 24.50
N HIS A 154 -14.72 -17.13 24.03
CA HIS A 154 -13.47 -17.06 23.28
C HIS A 154 -12.25 -17.15 24.22
N ASP A 155 -11.07 -17.51 23.72
CA ASP A 155 -9.83 -17.55 24.51
C ASP A 155 -9.41 -16.17 25.03
N HIS A 156 -9.90 -15.10 24.39
CA HIS A 156 -9.67 -13.71 24.78
C HIS A 156 -10.98 -12.89 24.88
N PRO A 157 -11.82 -13.13 25.90
CA PRO A 157 -13.18 -12.57 25.94
C PRO A 157 -13.25 -11.05 25.93
N LEU A 158 -12.40 -10.41 26.74
CA LEU A 158 -12.38 -8.95 26.86
C LEU A 158 -11.98 -8.30 25.53
N ARG A 159 -10.99 -8.87 24.82
CA ARG A 159 -10.54 -8.36 23.52
C ARG A 159 -11.64 -8.53 22.46
N SER A 160 -12.33 -9.66 22.45
CA SER A 160 -13.46 -9.91 21.55
C SER A 160 -14.62 -8.94 21.78
N LEU A 161 -15.01 -8.70 23.04
CA LEU A 161 -16.05 -7.72 23.37
C LEU A 161 -15.63 -6.30 22.97
N CYS A 162 -14.38 -5.91 23.24
CA CYS A 162 -13.85 -4.62 22.83
C CYS A 162 -13.90 -4.41 21.31
N ASN A 163 -13.54 -5.42 20.50
CA ASN A 163 -13.68 -5.33 19.04
C ASN A 163 -15.14 -5.02 18.63
N GLY A 164 -16.12 -5.67 19.27
CA GLY A 164 -17.54 -5.43 19.02
C GLY A 164 -17.97 -4.00 19.37
N VAL A 165 -17.50 -3.46 20.50
CA VAL A 165 -17.79 -2.08 20.91
C VAL A 165 -17.17 -1.08 19.94
N LEU A 166 -15.90 -1.28 19.56
CA LEU A 166 -15.20 -0.39 18.62
C LEU A 166 -15.88 -0.35 17.25
N LEU A 167 -16.31 -1.49 16.72
CA LEU A 167 -17.06 -1.54 15.47
C LEU A 167 -18.39 -0.78 15.57
N LYS A 168 -19.12 -0.92 16.69
CA LYS A 168 -20.40 -0.21 16.89
C LYS A 168 -20.25 1.29 17.06
N LEU A 169 -19.16 1.74 17.68
CA LEU A 169 -18.85 3.16 17.80
C LEU A 169 -18.58 3.78 16.42
N ASP A 170 -17.88 3.07 15.54
CA ASP A 170 -17.65 3.51 14.16
C ASP A 170 -18.95 3.52 13.32
N ASP A 171 -19.77 2.49 13.45
CA ASP A 171 -21.10 2.44 12.80
C ASP A 171 -21.99 3.61 13.23
N LEU A 172 -21.86 4.04 14.50
CA LEU A 172 -22.64 5.13 15.07
C LEU A 172 -22.12 6.48 14.59
N SER A 173 -20.79 6.67 14.52
CA SER A 173 -20.21 7.92 14.00
C SER A 173 -20.54 8.13 12.53
N ARG A 174 -20.70 7.07 11.73
CA ARG A 174 -21.22 7.18 10.34
C ARG A 174 -22.64 7.75 10.26
N LYS A 175 -23.43 7.71 11.33
CA LYS A 175 -24.85 8.12 11.37
C LYS A 175 -25.10 9.43 12.11
N LEU A 176 -24.11 9.91 12.85
CA LEU A 176 -24.20 11.10 13.67
C LEU A 176 -23.20 12.14 13.16
N PRO A 177 -23.43 13.45 13.38
CA PRO A 177 -22.50 14.49 12.95
C PRO A 177 -21.31 14.61 13.92
N ILE A 178 -20.58 13.50 14.10
CA ILE A 178 -19.42 13.40 14.98
C ILE A 178 -18.29 12.73 14.21
N GLU A 179 -17.07 13.12 14.54
CA GLU A 179 -15.87 12.47 14.00
C GLU A 179 -15.85 10.99 14.34
N LYS A 180 -15.27 10.20 13.45
CA LYS A 180 -15.00 8.80 13.73
C LYS A 180 -14.05 8.71 14.94
N PRO A 181 -14.37 7.91 15.97
CA PRO A 181 -13.62 7.91 17.23
C PRO A 181 -12.26 7.21 17.14
N THR A 182 -11.99 6.54 16.04
CA THR A 182 -10.86 5.64 15.85
C THR A 182 -10.24 5.84 14.46
N ASP A 183 -9.02 5.37 14.28
CA ASP A 183 -8.34 5.30 12.97
C ASP A 183 -8.78 4.05 12.17
N PHE A 184 -8.17 3.82 11.01
CA PHE A 184 -8.49 2.68 10.15
C PHE A 184 -7.69 1.41 10.49
N GLY A 185 -6.78 1.51 11.46
CA GLY A 185 -6.02 0.38 11.97
C GLY A 185 -4.56 0.71 12.23
N GLY A 186 -4.05 1.85 11.79
CA GLY A 186 -2.64 2.21 11.88
C GLY A 186 -2.03 2.05 13.28
N ARG A 187 -2.68 2.54 14.34
CA ARG A 187 -2.19 2.35 15.73
C ARG A 187 -2.27 0.90 16.21
N ALA A 188 -3.20 0.11 15.67
CA ALA A 188 -3.28 -1.31 15.99
C ALA A 188 -2.15 -2.08 15.29
N ILE A 189 -1.84 -1.73 14.03
CA ILE A 189 -0.71 -2.28 13.28
C ILE A 189 0.59 -1.94 13.98
N ALA A 190 0.86 -0.65 14.26
CA ALA A 190 2.11 -0.21 14.89
C ALA A 190 2.39 -0.97 16.21
N ARG A 191 1.41 -1.03 17.12
CA ARG A 191 1.57 -1.77 18.40
C ARG A 191 1.70 -3.27 18.25
N THR A 192 1.10 -3.85 17.22
CA THR A 192 1.20 -5.31 16.96
C THR A 192 2.56 -5.63 16.36
N LEU A 193 3.02 -4.77 15.45
CA LEU A 193 4.33 -4.87 14.82
C LEU A 193 5.47 -4.68 15.82
N GLU A 194 5.39 -3.67 16.68
CA GLU A 194 6.34 -3.45 17.79
C GLU A 194 6.58 -4.75 18.57
N ARG A 195 5.51 -5.41 19.01
CA ARG A 195 5.60 -6.69 19.74
C ARG A 195 6.13 -7.82 18.87
N ALA A 196 5.68 -7.91 17.63
CA ALA A 196 6.11 -8.96 16.72
C ALA A 196 7.61 -8.88 16.40
N VAL A 197 8.20 -7.69 16.47
CA VAL A 197 9.64 -7.43 16.27
C VAL A 197 10.43 -7.60 17.57
N THR A 198 9.92 -7.10 18.70
CA THR A 198 10.67 -7.04 19.98
C THR A 198 10.54 -8.28 20.87
N GLU A 199 9.51 -9.11 20.72
CA GLU A 199 9.30 -10.30 21.56
C GLU A 199 10.21 -11.50 21.18
N PRO A 200 10.53 -11.77 19.90
CA PRO A 200 11.42 -12.87 19.54
C PRO A 200 12.91 -12.64 19.92
N ASP A 201 13.61 -13.71 20.30
CA ASP A 201 15.06 -13.64 20.61
C ASP A 201 15.94 -13.47 19.36
N GLY A 202 15.44 -13.87 18.19
CA GLY A 202 16.14 -13.87 16.89
C GLY A 202 15.83 -12.65 16.02
N PRO A 203 16.52 -12.48 14.88
CA PRO A 203 16.21 -11.39 13.96
C PRO A 203 14.84 -11.62 13.29
N VAL A 204 14.04 -10.58 13.21
CA VAL A 204 12.70 -10.62 12.61
C VAL A 204 12.71 -9.90 11.27
N LEU A 205 12.09 -10.52 10.27
CA LEU A 205 11.70 -9.86 9.04
C LEU A 205 10.19 -9.56 9.14
N ALA A 206 9.83 -8.28 9.22
CA ALA A 206 8.44 -7.88 9.29
C ALA A 206 8.00 -7.11 8.05
N PHE A 207 6.78 -7.40 7.57
CA PHE A 207 6.06 -6.59 6.59
C PHE A 207 4.78 -6.08 7.24
N ALA A 208 4.49 -4.78 7.13
CA ALA A 208 3.26 -4.21 7.65
C ALA A 208 2.57 -3.30 6.65
N ASN A 209 1.26 -3.46 6.48
CA ASN A 209 0.47 -2.67 5.53
C ASN A 209 -0.59 -1.79 6.23
N PHE A 210 -0.39 -0.48 6.15
CA PHE A 210 -1.22 0.56 6.73
C PHE A 210 -2.21 1.10 5.71
N MET A 211 -3.51 0.89 5.96
CA MET A 211 -4.59 1.30 5.05
C MET A 211 -5.16 2.69 5.32
N ASP A 212 -4.66 3.44 6.31
CA ASP A 212 -5.32 4.66 6.76
C ASP A 212 -5.43 5.74 5.66
N ALA A 213 -4.45 5.81 4.75
CA ALA A 213 -4.47 6.74 3.61
C ALA A 213 -5.32 6.23 2.43
N HIS A 214 -5.73 4.96 2.41
CA HIS A 214 -6.67 4.42 1.42
C HIS A 214 -8.09 4.96 1.66
N GLY A 215 -8.91 5.01 0.61
CA GLY A 215 -10.33 5.33 0.73
C GLY A 215 -11.13 4.29 1.55
N PRO A 216 -12.30 4.64 2.09
CA PRO A 216 -12.94 5.95 2.08
C PRO A 216 -12.33 6.92 3.09
N HIS A 217 -12.41 8.22 2.79
CA HIS A 217 -11.90 9.29 3.65
C HIS A 217 -13.01 9.93 4.48
N THR A 218 -12.78 10.05 5.78
CA THR A 218 -13.66 10.74 6.72
C THR A 218 -12.81 11.35 7.85
N PRO A 219 -13.22 12.48 8.45
CA PRO A 219 -12.56 12.97 9.65
C PRO A 219 -12.60 11.93 10.76
N PHE A 220 -11.44 11.68 11.38
CA PHE A 220 -11.35 10.84 12.55
C PHE A 220 -10.47 11.48 13.63
N ARG A 221 -10.74 11.08 14.87
CA ARG A 221 -10.05 11.62 16.03
C ARG A 221 -8.56 11.29 15.97
N GLY A 222 -7.73 12.31 15.80
CA GLY A 222 -6.28 12.18 15.65
C GLY A 222 -5.72 12.92 14.44
N LEU A 223 -6.56 13.22 13.44
CA LEU A 223 -6.20 14.12 12.34
C LEU A 223 -5.96 15.54 12.85
N ASP A 224 -5.11 16.28 12.13
CA ASP A 224 -4.86 17.69 12.42
C ASP A 224 -5.87 18.58 11.67
N ASP A 225 -6.80 19.16 12.42
CA ASP A 225 -7.83 20.06 11.89
C ASP A 225 -7.26 21.27 11.14
N SER A 226 -6.03 21.71 11.47
CA SER A 226 -5.38 22.82 10.78
C SER A 226 -4.97 22.47 9.35
N ILE A 227 -4.84 21.18 9.04
CA ILE A 227 -4.55 20.67 7.69
C ILE A 227 -5.85 20.50 6.91
N HIS A 228 -6.87 19.84 7.47
CA HIS A 228 -8.05 19.47 6.69
C HIS A 228 -9.21 20.47 6.76
N GLY A 229 -9.57 20.97 7.95
CA GLY A 229 -10.72 21.87 8.15
C GLY A 229 -12.05 21.35 7.55
N VAL A 230 -12.19 20.04 7.44
CA VAL A 230 -13.36 19.36 6.83
C VAL A 230 -14.42 19.08 7.89
N PRO A 231 -15.72 19.31 7.62
CA PRO A 231 -16.80 19.01 8.56
C PRO A 231 -16.80 17.55 9.05
N ALA A 232 -17.04 17.36 10.35
CA ALA A 232 -17.03 16.05 11.02
C ALA A 232 -17.98 15.00 10.41
N ASP A 233 -19.03 15.43 9.73
CA ASP A 233 -20.03 14.57 9.08
C ASP A 233 -19.72 14.23 7.62
N PHE A 234 -18.60 14.72 7.08
CA PHE A 234 -18.18 14.40 5.71
C PHE A 234 -17.68 12.96 5.61
N HIS A 235 -18.10 12.29 4.54
CA HIS A 235 -17.62 10.95 4.17
C HIS A 235 -17.46 10.88 2.66
N SER A 236 -16.33 10.36 2.17
CA SER A 236 -16.05 10.32 0.72
C SER A 236 -17.00 9.40 -0.05
N SER A 237 -17.62 8.41 0.62
CA SER A 237 -18.67 7.58 0.02
C SER A 237 -19.99 8.31 -0.28
N SER A 238 -20.05 9.64 -0.06
CA SER A 238 -21.20 10.47 -0.46
C SER A 238 -21.30 10.65 -1.99
N PHE A 239 -20.25 10.28 -2.72
CA PHE A 239 -20.22 10.16 -4.17
C PHE A 239 -19.39 8.92 -4.54
N ARG A 240 -19.51 8.44 -5.79
CA ARG A 240 -18.68 7.34 -6.29
C ARG A 240 -17.50 7.90 -7.08
N ASP A 241 -16.31 7.35 -6.91
CA ASP A 241 -15.14 7.72 -7.71
C ASP A 241 -15.40 7.49 -9.21
N SER A 242 -16.16 6.46 -9.56
CA SER A 242 -16.60 6.18 -10.93
C SER A 242 -17.39 7.33 -11.57
N ASP A 243 -18.19 8.04 -10.77
CA ASP A 243 -19.01 9.15 -11.26
C ASP A 243 -18.13 10.36 -11.55
N VAL A 244 -17.08 10.58 -10.74
CA VAL A 244 -16.04 11.59 -11.02
C VAL A 244 -15.27 11.21 -12.28
N ASN A 245 -14.88 9.95 -12.42
CA ASN A 245 -14.09 9.45 -13.55
C ASN A 245 -14.85 9.47 -14.89
N ALA A 246 -16.19 9.47 -14.84
CA ALA A 246 -17.06 9.60 -16.01
C ALA A 246 -17.39 11.07 -16.35
N ALA A 247 -17.06 12.02 -15.46
CA ALA A 247 -17.35 13.43 -15.67
C ALA A 247 -16.30 14.11 -16.58
N ASP A 248 -16.67 15.26 -17.17
CA ASP A 248 -15.73 16.14 -17.83
C ASP A 248 -14.96 16.96 -16.79
N GLY A 249 -13.69 16.63 -16.60
CA GLY A 249 -12.87 17.13 -15.49
C GLY A 249 -13.43 16.70 -14.13
N LEU A 250 -13.58 17.64 -13.20
CA LEU A 250 -14.14 17.35 -11.87
C LEU A 250 -15.66 17.55 -11.77
N GLY A 251 -16.30 18.14 -12.79
CA GLY A 251 -17.73 18.44 -12.79
C GLY A 251 -18.24 19.10 -11.50
N GLU A 252 -19.36 18.61 -10.98
CA GLU A 252 -19.96 19.07 -9.72
C GLU A 252 -19.21 18.57 -8.46
N PHE A 253 -18.28 17.62 -8.62
CA PHE A 253 -17.58 16.96 -7.52
C PHE A 253 -16.39 17.77 -6.98
N GLY A 254 -15.98 18.85 -7.65
CA GLY A 254 -14.76 19.59 -7.30
C GLY A 254 -14.65 19.99 -5.83
N ALA A 255 -15.74 20.43 -5.20
CA ALA A 255 -15.74 20.77 -3.78
C ALA A 255 -15.59 19.55 -2.85
N ALA A 256 -16.13 18.40 -3.25
CA ALA A 256 -16.03 17.16 -2.49
C ALA A 256 -14.63 16.53 -2.64
N VAL A 257 -14.08 16.53 -3.86
CA VAL A 257 -12.70 16.12 -4.16
C VAL A 257 -11.69 16.96 -3.37
N GLU A 258 -11.92 18.27 -3.24
CA GLU A 258 -11.04 19.14 -2.44
C GLU A 258 -11.09 18.83 -0.93
N ARG A 259 -12.21 18.30 -0.42
CA ARG A 259 -12.28 17.79 0.96
C ARG A 259 -11.52 16.48 1.10
N VAL A 260 -11.62 15.59 0.11
CA VAL A 260 -10.85 14.35 0.05
C VAL A 260 -9.34 14.64 0.08
N ARG A 261 -8.84 15.53 -0.77
CA ARG A 261 -7.40 15.92 -0.79
C ARG A 261 -6.90 16.40 0.57
N ARG A 262 -7.70 17.23 1.24
CA ARG A 262 -7.39 17.79 2.55
C ARG A 262 -7.37 16.72 3.66
N LEU A 263 -8.34 15.80 3.65
CA LEU A 263 -8.33 14.65 4.56
C LEU A 263 -7.16 13.73 4.28
N TYR A 264 -6.90 13.41 3.02
CA TYR A 264 -5.78 12.59 2.59
C TYR A 264 -4.44 13.16 3.09
N ALA A 265 -4.21 14.47 2.91
CA ALA A 265 -3.04 15.16 3.44
C ALA A 265 -2.92 15.06 4.98
N ALA A 266 -4.01 15.30 5.71
CA ALA A 266 -4.02 15.18 7.16
C ALA A 266 -3.78 13.73 7.63
N THR A 267 -4.24 12.73 6.86
CA THR A 267 -4.00 11.33 7.15
C THR A 267 -2.55 10.91 6.90
N VAL A 268 -1.87 11.51 5.90
CA VAL A 268 -0.44 11.28 5.71
C VAL A 268 0.38 11.86 6.87
N ASP A 269 0.06 13.05 7.39
CA ASP A 269 0.67 13.55 8.65
C ASP A 269 0.35 12.64 9.85
N TYR A 270 -0.87 12.09 9.91
CA TYR A 270 -1.23 11.13 10.95
C TYR A 270 -0.36 9.87 10.89
N LEU A 271 -0.16 9.30 9.70
CA LEU A 271 0.70 8.15 9.48
C LEU A 271 2.16 8.46 9.82
N ASP A 272 2.66 9.64 9.46
CA ASP A 272 3.99 10.14 9.85
C ASP A 272 4.18 10.10 11.37
N ARG A 273 3.21 10.62 12.14
CA ARG A 273 3.23 10.54 13.61
C ARG A 273 3.20 9.11 14.13
N VAL A 274 2.30 8.27 13.61
CA VAL A 274 2.15 6.87 14.06
C VAL A 274 3.41 6.05 13.81
N VAL A 275 4.04 6.22 12.65
CA VAL A 275 5.25 5.49 12.29
C VAL A 275 6.47 6.05 13.03
N ALA A 276 6.58 7.37 13.22
CA ALA A 276 7.66 7.95 14.03
C ALA A 276 7.59 7.49 15.50
N ASP A 277 6.38 7.38 16.05
CA ASP A 277 6.16 6.80 17.38
C ASP A 277 6.59 5.32 17.42
N LEU A 278 6.35 4.54 16.35
CA LEU A 278 6.81 3.15 16.23
C LEU A 278 8.34 3.06 16.16
N VAL A 279 9.00 3.90 15.35
CA VAL A 279 10.47 3.96 15.27
C VAL A 279 11.06 4.20 16.66
N SER A 280 10.52 5.19 17.38
CA SER A 280 10.94 5.51 18.75
C SER A 280 10.67 4.36 19.74
N ALA A 281 9.57 3.62 19.56
CA ALA A 281 9.25 2.46 20.39
C ALA A 281 10.20 1.28 20.13
N LEU A 282 10.57 1.02 18.87
CA LEU A 282 11.55 -0.01 18.52
C LEU A 282 12.94 0.33 19.05
N GLU A 283 13.36 1.60 18.93
CA GLU A 283 14.64 2.08 19.44
C GLU A 283 14.76 1.96 20.97
N SER A 284 13.65 2.11 21.70
CA SER A 284 13.64 2.03 23.16
C SER A 284 13.27 0.64 23.72
N GLY A 285 12.68 -0.23 22.89
CA GLY A 285 12.10 -1.51 23.28
C GLY A 285 12.94 -2.73 22.92
N ASP A 286 13.91 -2.61 22.03
CA ASP A 286 14.78 -3.69 21.57
C ASP A 286 16.25 -3.23 21.55
N ASP A 287 17.15 -4.03 22.12
CA ASP A 287 18.59 -3.78 22.05
C ASP A 287 19.15 -4.10 20.65
N ARG A 288 18.39 -4.82 19.82
CA ARG A 288 18.73 -5.14 18.43
C ARG A 288 18.35 -3.97 17.51
N GLU A 289 19.31 -3.55 16.71
CA GLU A 289 19.09 -2.60 15.62
C GLU A 289 17.95 -3.07 14.71
N SER A 290 17.04 -2.17 14.36
CA SER A 290 16.02 -2.39 13.34
C SER A 290 16.24 -1.45 12.17
N ILE A 291 16.25 -2.01 10.96
CA ILE A 291 16.26 -1.28 9.68
C ILE A 291 14.83 -1.26 9.16
N LEU A 292 14.26 -0.07 9.05
CA LEU A 292 12.92 0.17 8.54
C LEU A 292 12.98 0.72 7.12
N ILE A 293 12.18 0.14 6.22
CA ILE A 293 11.95 0.65 4.87
C ILE A 293 10.51 1.15 4.82
N VAL A 294 10.32 2.46 4.74
CA VAL A 294 9.00 3.10 4.64
C VAL A 294 8.69 3.40 3.19
N THR A 295 7.72 2.70 2.60
CA THR A 295 7.30 2.89 1.21
C THR A 295 5.78 2.87 1.09
N ALA A 296 5.27 2.96 -0.13
CA ALA A 296 3.87 2.68 -0.47
C ALA A 296 3.85 1.61 -1.56
N ASP A 297 2.77 0.84 -1.68
CA ASP A 297 2.59 -0.10 -2.78
C ASP A 297 2.34 0.64 -4.09
N HIS A 298 1.47 1.64 -4.06
CA HIS A 298 1.24 2.61 -5.11
C HIS A 298 0.79 3.94 -4.48
N GLY A 299 0.54 4.97 -5.29
CA GLY A 299 -0.04 6.23 -4.86
C GLY A 299 -1.56 6.26 -5.05
N GLU A 300 -2.14 7.44 -5.26
CA GLU A 300 -3.58 7.60 -5.45
C GLU A 300 -3.87 8.67 -6.50
N ASN A 301 -4.86 8.48 -7.38
CA ASN A 301 -5.33 9.62 -8.19
C ASN A 301 -6.29 10.46 -7.36
N LEU A 302 -6.03 11.77 -7.31
CA LEU A 302 -6.77 12.71 -6.47
C LEU A 302 -7.49 13.78 -7.31
N GLY A 303 -7.85 13.45 -8.55
CA GLY A 303 -8.56 14.34 -9.46
C GLY A 303 -7.72 15.51 -9.96
N TYR A 304 -6.40 15.44 -9.87
CA TYR A 304 -5.53 16.49 -10.43
C TYR A 304 -5.47 16.35 -11.96
N GLU A 305 -5.20 17.46 -12.65
CA GLU A 305 -4.98 17.42 -14.10
C GLU A 305 -3.81 16.50 -14.48
N SER A 306 -2.75 16.46 -13.67
CA SER A 306 -1.62 15.52 -13.82
C SER A 306 -2.04 14.05 -13.76
N ASP A 307 -3.17 13.76 -13.13
CA ASP A 307 -3.72 12.42 -12.95
C ASP A 307 -4.76 12.09 -14.04
N GLY A 308 -4.94 12.99 -15.02
CA GLY A 308 -6.02 12.90 -16.01
C GLY A 308 -7.39 13.19 -15.40
N THR A 309 -7.44 13.95 -14.30
CA THR A 309 -8.64 14.21 -13.49
C THR A 309 -9.32 12.96 -12.92
N LEU A 310 -8.64 11.82 -12.96
CA LEU A 310 -9.13 10.59 -12.37
C LEU A 310 -9.05 10.63 -10.84
N MET A 311 -9.95 9.89 -10.21
CA MET A 311 -9.98 9.54 -8.80
C MET A 311 -9.70 8.05 -8.67
N ASN A 312 -9.15 7.65 -7.52
CA ASN A 312 -8.85 6.27 -7.21
C ASN A 312 -7.77 5.70 -8.16
N HIS A 313 -7.45 4.42 -8.08
CA HIS A 313 -6.44 3.75 -8.89
C HIS A 313 -7.05 2.98 -10.07
N MET A 314 -8.11 3.53 -10.67
CA MET A 314 -8.85 2.92 -11.78
C MET A 314 -8.09 3.04 -13.11
N SER A 315 -7.75 1.90 -13.73
CA SER A 315 -7.26 1.78 -15.11
C SER A 315 -6.32 2.92 -15.55
N SER A 316 -5.29 3.19 -14.75
CA SER A 316 -4.36 4.29 -14.97
C SER A 316 -2.95 3.93 -14.51
N LEU A 317 -1.97 4.59 -15.11
CA LEU A 317 -0.56 4.54 -14.73
C LEU A 317 -0.02 5.97 -14.62
N SER A 318 -0.75 6.88 -13.98
CA SER A 318 -0.32 8.26 -13.74
C SER A 318 0.90 8.32 -12.78
N GLU A 319 1.61 9.45 -12.76
CA GLU A 319 2.62 9.67 -11.70
C GLU A 319 2.00 9.79 -10.30
N GLY A 320 0.71 10.15 -10.20
CA GLY A 320 -0.05 10.07 -8.96
C GLY A 320 -0.12 8.65 -8.38
N LEU A 321 -0.10 7.62 -9.23
CA LEU A 321 -0.09 6.22 -8.79
C LEU A 321 1.31 5.62 -8.70
N LEU A 322 2.23 6.02 -9.56
CA LEU A 322 3.50 5.31 -9.69
C LEU A 322 4.66 5.92 -8.91
N HIS A 323 4.61 7.22 -8.59
CA HIS A 323 5.66 7.87 -7.81
C HIS A 323 5.34 7.78 -6.32
N VAL A 324 6.08 6.90 -5.62
CA VAL A 324 5.85 6.50 -4.22
C VAL A 324 7.03 6.89 -3.33
N PRO A 325 6.83 7.09 -2.02
CA PRO A 325 7.93 7.26 -1.07
C PRO A 325 8.75 5.98 -0.92
N CYS A 326 10.02 6.11 -0.55
CA CYS A 326 10.87 5.00 -0.10
C CYS A 326 12.04 5.53 0.73
N ASP A 327 11.85 5.57 2.05
CA ASP A 327 12.87 6.00 3.00
C ASP A 327 13.44 4.78 3.75
N VAL A 328 14.74 4.80 4.02
CA VAL A 328 15.39 3.84 4.93
C VAL A 328 15.70 4.56 6.24
N ILE A 329 15.21 4.02 7.34
CA ILE A 329 15.41 4.52 8.71
C ILE A 329 16.11 3.41 9.50
N THR A 330 17.10 3.77 10.31
CA THR A 330 17.77 2.82 11.21
C THR A 330 17.58 3.23 12.67
N THR A 331 17.56 2.25 13.55
CA THR A 331 17.38 2.44 15.01
C THR A 331 18.59 1.91 15.76
N GLY A 332 18.89 2.49 16.92
CA GLY A 332 19.97 2.06 17.79
C GLY A 332 21.30 2.80 17.56
N ASP A 333 22.28 2.50 18.40
CA ASP A 333 23.55 3.23 18.48
C ASP A 333 24.55 2.92 17.35
N ARG A 334 24.18 2.03 16.42
CA ARG A 334 25.01 1.68 15.26
C ARG A 334 24.37 2.27 14.01
N PRO A 335 24.92 3.34 13.45
CA PRO A 335 24.43 3.85 12.19
C PRO A 335 24.68 2.81 11.09
N LEU A 336 23.69 2.61 10.21
CA LEU A 336 23.89 1.94 8.94
C LEU A 336 25.13 2.52 8.26
N GLU A 337 26.13 1.67 7.99
CA GLU A 337 27.32 2.10 7.27
C GLU A 337 26.95 2.31 5.80
N VAL A 338 26.86 3.57 5.39
CA VAL A 338 26.54 3.94 4.01
C VAL A 338 27.84 4.20 3.26
N ALA A 339 28.00 3.59 2.09
CA ALA A 339 29.21 3.64 1.26
C ALA A 339 29.36 4.97 0.49
N VAL A 340 29.17 6.10 1.17
CA VAL A 340 29.18 7.45 0.57
C VAL A 340 30.13 8.37 1.33
N ASP A 341 31.06 8.99 0.60
CA ASP A 341 32.16 9.78 1.18
C ASP A 341 31.74 11.17 1.72
N ASP A 342 30.53 11.65 1.37
CA ASP A 342 30.12 13.04 1.59
C ASP A 342 29.65 13.36 3.02
N GLY A 343 29.45 12.35 3.89
CA GLY A 343 29.03 12.55 5.29
C GLY A 343 27.66 13.21 5.50
N THR A 344 26.95 13.55 4.43
CA THR A 344 25.59 14.09 4.44
C THR A 344 24.59 12.98 4.79
N VAL A 345 23.84 13.16 5.87
CA VAL A 345 22.71 12.30 6.25
C VAL A 345 21.47 13.18 6.42
N PRO A 346 20.33 12.85 5.79
CA PRO A 346 20.13 11.70 4.90
C PRO A 346 20.92 11.79 3.58
N VAL A 347 21.21 10.62 3.01
CA VAL A 347 21.63 10.50 1.61
C VAL A 347 20.40 10.45 0.73
N ASP A 348 20.22 11.47 -0.12
CA ASP A 348 19.13 11.52 -1.09
C ASP A 348 19.61 10.89 -2.43
N VAL A 349 18.88 9.88 -2.91
CA VAL A 349 19.08 9.24 -4.23
C VAL A 349 18.05 9.83 -5.19
N ASP A 350 18.48 10.85 -5.94
CA ASP A 350 17.62 11.58 -6.88
C ASP A 350 17.32 10.80 -8.17
N GLY A 351 18.19 9.85 -8.54
CA GLY A 351 18.00 9.05 -9.73
C GLY A 351 16.79 8.14 -9.69
N LEU A 352 16.43 7.64 -10.86
CA LEU A 352 15.29 6.75 -11.04
C LEU A 352 15.53 5.43 -10.29
N SER A 353 14.63 5.07 -9.38
CA SER A 353 14.63 3.78 -8.69
C SER A 353 13.29 3.07 -8.88
N SER A 354 13.21 1.78 -8.56
CA SER A 354 11.97 1.02 -8.72
C SER A 354 11.83 -0.08 -7.68
N HIS A 355 10.58 -0.41 -7.34
CA HIS A 355 10.28 -1.60 -6.54
C HIS A 355 10.77 -2.91 -7.20
N ALA A 356 11.11 -2.89 -8.49
CA ALA A 356 11.84 -3.97 -9.15
C ALA A 356 13.10 -4.40 -8.36
N ASP A 357 13.76 -3.45 -7.69
CA ASP A 357 14.97 -3.69 -6.92
C ASP A 357 14.75 -3.75 -5.41
N LEU A 358 13.51 -3.60 -4.92
CA LEU A 358 13.26 -3.53 -3.47
C LEU A 358 13.78 -4.76 -2.73
N GLY A 359 13.59 -5.95 -3.30
CA GLY A 359 14.16 -7.17 -2.74
C GLY A 359 15.69 -7.16 -2.71
N SER A 360 16.35 -6.52 -3.68
CA SER A 360 17.81 -6.35 -3.70
C SER A 360 18.28 -5.32 -2.68
N VAL A 361 17.56 -4.21 -2.53
CA VAL A 361 17.79 -3.19 -1.48
C VAL A 361 17.71 -3.83 -0.10
N ILE A 362 16.64 -4.58 0.18
CA ILE A 362 16.43 -5.27 1.46
C ILE A 362 17.58 -6.24 1.76
N ARG A 363 18.02 -7.03 0.76
CA ARG A 363 19.15 -7.96 0.95
C ARG A 363 20.47 -7.24 1.22
N ALA A 364 20.70 -6.09 0.60
CA ALA A 364 21.90 -5.30 0.83
C ALA A 364 21.88 -4.67 2.23
N LEU A 365 20.75 -4.12 2.65
CA LEU A 365 20.54 -3.58 4.00
C LEU A 365 20.72 -4.64 5.09
N ALA A 366 20.28 -5.88 4.83
CA ALA A 366 20.42 -7.00 5.77
C ALA A 366 21.84 -7.62 5.80
N SER A 367 22.77 -7.11 4.99
CA SER A 367 24.14 -7.62 4.87
C SER A 367 25.11 -6.94 5.85
N GLU A 368 26.31 -7.48 5.97
CA GLU A 368 27.39 -6.87 6.79
C GLU A 368 28.26 -5.89 5.97
N GLU A 369 27.99 -5.74 4.67
CA GLU A 369 28.73 -4.83 3.79
C GLU A 369 28.14 -3.42 3.85
N PRO A 370 28.97 -2.37 3.68
CA PRO A 370 28.49 -1.00 3.55
C PRO A 370 27.40 -0.87 2.47
N PHE A 371 26.29 -0.23 2.82
CA PHE A 371 25.16 -0.04 1.92
C PHE A 371 25.45 1.07 0.91
N ASP A 372 25.54 0.73 -0.37
CA ASP A 372 25.61 1.70 -1.46
C ASP A 372 24.19 1.94 -2.02
N PRO A 373 23.55 3.07 -1.70
CA PRO A 373 22.20 3.35 -2.18
C PRO A 373 22.18 3.68 -3.69
N PHE A 374 23.28 4.19 -4.26
CA PHE A 374 23.36 4.55 -5.69
C PHE A 374 23.49 3.32 -6.59
N ALA A 375 23.85 2.15 -6.04
CA ALA A 375 23.81 0.87 -6.76
C ALA A 375 22.40 0.47 -7.22
N PHE A 376 21.36 1.13 -6.71
CA PHE A 376 19.94 0.89 -7.04
C PHE A 376 19.33 2.01 -7.88
N GLU A 377 20.14 2.91 -8.42
CA GLU A 377 19.72 3.79 -9.51
C GLU A 377 19.61 3.00 -10.82
N ARG A 378 18.58 3.32 -11.58
CA ARG A 378 18.23 2.64 -12.82
C ARG A 378 18.29 3.61 -13.98
N GLU A 379 18.89 3.16 -15.08
CA GLU A 379 18.71 3.84 -16.38
C GLU A 379 17.24 3.75 -16.85
N ARG A 380 16.54 2.67 -16.44
CA ARG A 380 15.16 2.38 -16.86
C ARG A 380 14.32 1.74 -15.77
N ALA A 381 13.14 2.29 -15.52
CA ALA A 381 12.07 1.69 -14.73
C ALA A 381 10.86 1.35 -15.61
N ARG A 382 9.96 0.52 -15.11
CA ARG A 382 8.78 0.06 -15.84
C ARG A 382 7.61 -0.17 -14.89
N ALA A 383 6.39 -0.01 -15.37
CA ALA A 383 5.19 -0.41 -14.65
C ALA A 383 4.12 -0.88 -15.63
N GLU A 384 3.23 -1.75 -15.17
CA GLU A 384 2.17 -2.32 -16.00
C GLU A 384 0.88 -2.48 -15.19
N ILE A 385 -0.24 -2.42 -15.88
CA ILE A 385 -1.54 -2.85 -15.38
C ILE A 385 -2.15 -3.82 -16.39
N VAL A 386 -2.79 -4.87 -15.89
CA VAL A 386 -3.53 -5.85 -16.70
C VAL A 386 -4.94 -5.93 -16.11
N GLY A 387 -5.90 -5.33 -16.83
CA GLY A 387 -7.30 -5.21 -16.42
C GLY A 387 -7.55 -4.18 -15.33
N SER A 388 -8.83 -3.96 -15.01
CA SER A 388 -9.22 -3.00 -13.96
C SER A 388 -9.24 -3.64 -12.56
N GLY A 389 -8.48 -3.06 -11.63
CA GLY A 389 -8.50 -3.47 -10.22
C GLY A 389 -9.79 -3.13 -9.47
N SER A 390 -10.57 -2.19 -10.02
CA SER A 390 -11.77 -1.61 -9.42
C SER A 390 -12.94 -1.68 -10.40
N GLY A 391 -14.18 -1.49 -9.91
CA GLY A 391 -15.39 -1.56 -10.73
C GLY A 391 -15.39 -0.59 -11.90
N ILE A 392 -15.81 -1.05 -13.08
CA ILE A 392 -15.92 -0.20 -14.28
C ILE A 392 -17.07 0.80 -14.09
N PRO A 393 -16.90 2.09 -14.45
CA PRO A 393 -17.98 3.06 -14.39
C PRO A 393 -19.25 2.61 -15.11
N GLU A 394 -20.41 2.95 -14.57
CA GLU A 394 -21.69 2.60 -15.18
C GLU A 394 -21.81 3.21 -16.58
N GLY A 395 -22.09 2.37 -17.59
CA GLY A 395 -22.12 2.78 -18.99
C GLY A 395 -20.74 3.02 -19.62
N GLY A 396 -19.65 2.76 -18.89
CA GLY A 396 -18.28 2.82 -19.39
C GLY A 396 -17.97 1.68 -20.37
N ASP A 397 -17.05 1.94 -21.29
CA ASP A 397 -16.56 0.94 -22.24
C ASP A 397 -15.60 -0.03 -21.53
N GLU A 398 -16.06 -1.27 -21.32
CA GLU A 398 -15.27 -2.34 -20.69
C GLU A 398 -13.94 -2.58 -21.42
N SER A 399 -13.91 -2.49 -22.75
CA SER A 399 -12.66 -2.69 -23.51
C SER A 399 -11.62 -1.60 -23.22
N TYR A 400 -12.08 -0.40 -22.90
CA TYR A 400 -11.21 0.70 -22.48
C TYR A 400 -10.76 0.51 -21.03
N TRP A 401 -11.69 0.36 -20.08
CA TRP A 401 -11.36 0.31 -18.66
C TRP A 401 -10.61 -0.97 -18.24
N ASP A 402 -10.74 -2.06 -19.00
CA ASP A 402 -10.06 -3.33 -18.74
C ASP A 402 -8.80 -3.54 -19.61
N ARG A 403 -8.37 -2.51 -20.35
CA ARG A 403 -7.19 -2.61 -21.22
C ARG A 403 -5.91 -2.74 -20.39
N GLY A 404 -4.97 -3.54 -20.89
CA GLY A 404 -3.61 -3.52 -20.39
C GLY A 404 -2.90 -2.21 -20.75
N GLN A 405 -2.11 -1.67 -19.84
CA GLN A 405 -1.29 -0.49 -20.06
C GLN A 405 0.13 -0.74 -19.57
N ARG A 406 1.10 -0.13 -20.23
CA ARG A 406 2.52 -0.22 -19.89
C ARG A 406 3.13 1.17 -19.88
N VAL A 407 4.04 1.38 -18.96
CA VAL A 407 4.94 2.54 -18.97
C VAL A 407 6.39 2.12 -18.86
N VAL A 408 7.26 2.88 -19.51
CA VAL A 408 8.72 2.76 -19.41
C VAL A 408 9.29 4.16 -19.13
N TYR A 409 10.16 4.26 -18.14
CA TYR A 409 10.87 5.48 -17.78
C TYR A 409 12.29 5.44 -18.32
N ARG A 410 12.80 6.55 -18.86
CA ARG A 410 14.22 6.75 -19.17
C ARG A 410 14.58 8.20 -18.87
N GLY A 411 15.37 8.44 -17.81
CA GLY A 411 15.55 9.77 -17.25
C GLY A 411 14.19 10.43 -16.97
N ASP A 412 14.02 11.67 -17.40
CA ASP A 412 12.81 12.47 -17.17
C ASP A 412 11.66 12.22 -18.16
N ARG A 413 11.74 11.12 -18.92
CA ARG A 413 10.72 10.74 -19.89
C ARG A 413 10.00 9.49 -19.44
N LYS A 414 8.67 9.57 -19.49
CA LYS A 414 7.75 8.45 -19.30
C LYS A 414 7.05 8.16 -20.61
N TYR A 415 7.31 6.99 -21.17
CA TYR A 415 6.66 6.48 -22.38
C TYR A 415 5.49 5.60 -21.98
N TYR A 416 4.33 5.81 -22.59
CA TYR A 416 3.10 5.07 -22.34
C TYR A 416 2.64 4.35 -23.61
N ARG A 417 2.14 3.12 -23.45
CA ARG A 417 1.41 2.38 -24.48
C ARG A 417 0.32 1.52 -23.85
N ASP A 418 -0.85 1.47 -24.48
CA ASP A 418 -1.90 0.50 -24.11
C ASP A 418 -2.21 -0.53 -25.19
N GLN A 419 -2.99 -1.54 -24.81
CA GLN A 419 -3.43 -2.63 -25.68
C GLN A 419 -4.32 -2.18 -26.84
N LEU A 420 -4.86 -0.96 -26.80
CA LEU A 420 -5.66 -0.39 -27.87
C LEU A 420 -4.79 0.36 -28.91
N GLY A 421 -3.48 0.42 -28.68
CA GLY A 421 -2.51 1.07 -29.57
C GLY A 421 -2.33 2.56 -29.30
N THR A 422 -2.88 3.08 -28.20
CA THR A 422 -2.64 4.47 -27.80
C THR A 422 -1.22 4.60 -27.27
N GLU A 423 -0.49 5.60 -27.76
CA GLU A 423 0.84 5.97 -27.28
C GLU A 423 0.87 7.41 -26.82
N ALA A 424 1.67 7.67 -25.79
CA ALA A 424 1.92 9.01 -25.29
C ALA A 424 3.32 9.11 -24.67
N VAL A 425 3.87 10.32 -24.66
CA VAL A 425 5.12 10.65 -23.97
C VAL A 425 4.82 11.74 -22.95
N TYR A 426 5.37 11.59 -21.76
CA TYR A 426 5.23 12.57 -20.69
C TYR A 426 6.60 13.02 -20.17
N ASP A 427 6.68 14.30 -19.83
CA ASP A 427 7.74 14.88 -19.01
C ASP A 427 7.41 14.64 -17.53
N VAL A 428 8.37 14.09 -16.79
CA VAL A 428 8.28 13.83 -15.34
C VAL A 428 9.41 14.50 -14.55
N SER A 429 10.15 15.44 -15.14
CA SER A 429 11.18 16.26 -14.46
C SER A 429 10.61 17.25 -13.43
N GLY A 430 9.29 17.42 -13.43
CA GLY A 430 8.60 18.34 -12.53
C GLY A 430 8.55 17.84 -11.08
N PRO A 431 7.72 18.49 -10.23
CA PRO A 431 7.51 18.05 -8.86
C PRO A 431 7.06 16.57 -8.79
N PRO A 432 7.31 15.88 -7.66
CA PRO A 432 6.87 14.50 -7.48
C PRO A 432 5.40 14.28 -7.82
N SER A 433 5.09 13.06 -8.27
CA SER A 433 3.74 12.65 -8.67
C SER A 433 3.07 13.54 -9.74
N LYS A 434 3.83 14.32 -10.52
CA LYS A 434 3.33 15.12 -11.66
C LYS A 434 3.90 14.63 -12.99
N GLN A 435 3.09 14.77 -14.03
CA GLN A 435 3.45 14.48 -15.41
C GLN A 435 2.81 15.52 -16.34
N ALA A 436 3.50 15.85 -17.42
CA ALA A 436 3.00 16.75 -18.46
C ALA A 436 3.13 16.08 -19.84
N GLY A 437 2.05 16.08 -20.63
CA GLY A 437 2.06 15.47 -21.96
C GLY A 437 2.98 16.21 -22.95
N LEU A 438 3.72 15.45 -23.75
CA LEU A 438 4.61 15.96 -24.79
C LEU A 438 4.09 15.53 -26.18
N PRO A 439 3.08 16.19 -26.74
CA PRO A 439 2.45 15.77 -28.00
C PRO A 439 3.38 15.85 -29.23
N GLY A 440 4.55 16.48 -29.10
CA GLY A 440 5.58 16.54 -30.14
C GLY A 440 6.62 15.41 -30.06
N GLU A 441 6.60 14.57 -29.02
CA GLU A 441 7.49 13.42 -28.86
C GLU A 441 6.74 12.12 -29.13
N SER A 442 7.43 11.14 -29.71
CA SER A 442 6.90 9.81 -29.99
C SER A 442 7.60 8.75 -29.16
N VAL A 443 6.91 7.64 -28.90
CA VAL A 443 7.51 6.47 -28.26
C VAL A 443 8.64 5.94 -29.15
N PRO A 444 9.85 5.71 -28.60
CA PRO A 444 10.95 5.12 -29.37
C PRO A 444 10.65 3.67 -29.78
N ASP A 445 11.08 3.29 -30.98
CA ASP A 445 10.98 1.91 -31.47
C ASP A 445 11.61 0.92 -30.49
N GLY A 446 10.93 -0.21 -30.24
CA GLY A 446 11.42 -1.27 -29.35
C GLY A 446 11.41 -0.91 -27.85
N CYS A 447 10.87 0.25 -27.45
CA CYS A 447 10.92 0.72 -26.06
C CYS A 447 10.27 -0.27 -25.09
N PHE A 448 9.12 -0.82 -25.47
CA PHE A 448 8.33 -1.73 -24.64
C PHE A 448 8.76 -3.19 -24.79
N GLU A 449 9.15 -3.61 -25.99
CA GLU A 449 9.60 -4.96 -26.28
C GLU A 449 10.90 -5.30 -25.54
N ALA A 450 11.76 -4.30 -25.30
CA ALA A 450 12.94 -4.46 -24.45
C ALA A 450 12.61 -4.48 -22.95
N ALA A 451 11.40 -4.08 -22.56
CA ALA A 451 11.01 -3.88 -21.16
C ALA A 451 9.95 -4.88 -20.68
N PHE A 452 9.23 -5.54 -21.57
CA PHE A 452 8.15 -6.45 -21.23
C PHE A 452 8.12 -7.62 -22.19
N GLY A 453 7.60 -8.76 -21.72
CA GLY A 453 7.18 -9.85 -22.59
C GLY A 453 5.88 -9.54 -23.34
N ASP A 454 5.28 -10.57 -23.91
CA ASP A 454 3.99 -10.47 -24.58
C ASP A 454 2.89 -9.97 -23.63
N TRP A 455 1.86 -9.36 -24.20
CA TRP A 455 0.66 -9.01 -23.46
C TRP A 455 -0.07 -10.25 -22.94
N VAL A 456 -0.75 -10.10 -21.79
CA VAL A 456 -1.73 -11.10 -21.33
C VAL A 456 -2.96 -11.06 -22.24
N THR A 457 -3.23 -12.18 -22.90
CA THR A 457 -4.35 -12.33 -23.85
C THR A 457 -5.63 -12.78 -23.16
N ALA A 458 -6.80 -12.58 -23.79
CA ALA A 458 -8.09 -13.03 -23.25
C ALA A 458 -8.11 -14.53 -22.89
N ALA A 459 -7.55 -15.39 -23.74
CA ALA A 459 -7.46 -16.84 -23.45
C ALA A 459 -6.66 -17.14 -22.18
N LYS A 460 -5.55 -16.42 -21.95
CA LYS A 460 -4.76 -16.54 -20.71
C LYS A 460 -5.51 -15.99 -19.49
N ARG A 461 -6.37 -14.98 -19.67
CA ARG A 461 -7.24 -14.45 -18.61
C ARG A 461 -8.29 -15.48 -18.19
N ASP A 462 -8.94 -16.15 -19.16
CA ASP A 462 -9.97 -17.16 -18.88
C ASP A 462 -9.40 -18.40 -18.18
N GLU A 463 -8.17 -18.81 -18.51
CA GLU A 463 -7.45 -19.88 -17.79
C GLU A 463 -7.09 -19.47 -16.34
N ALA A 464 -6.80 -18.19 -16.12
CA ALA A 464 -6.44 -17.63 -14.81
C ALA A 464 -7.65 -17.27 -13.94
N ALA A 465 -8.85 -17.12 -14.54
CA ALA A 465 -10.11 -16.83 -13.87
C ALA A 465 -10.64 -18.06 -13.09
N ILE A 466 -9.90 -18.44 -12.04
CA ILE A 466 -10.43 -19.33 -11.01
C ILE A 466 -11.51 -18.54 -10.28
N GLY A 467 -12.75 -19.01 -10.34
CA GLY A 467 -13.88 -18.38 -9.66
C GLY A 467 -13.55 -18.14 -8.18
N GLU A 468 -13.28 -16.88 -7.84
CA GLU A 468 -12.96 -16.47 -6.48
C GLU A 468 -14.17 -16.71 -5.57
N THR A 469 -14.11 -17.77 -4.78
CA THR A 469 -15.11 -18.05 -3.74
C THR A 469 -14.74 -17.22 -2.51
N ILE A 470 -15.14 -15.95 -2.53
CA ILE A 470 -14.95 -15.02 -1.42
C ILE A 470 -16.15 -15.12 -0.47
N ASP A 471 -15.90 -15.26 0.83
CA ASP A 471 -16.95 -15.27 1.85
C ASP A 471 -17.66 -13.91 1.97
N ALA A 472 -18.84 -13.90 2.58
CA ALA A 472 -19.68 -12.70 2.64
C ALA A 472 -19.02 -11.52 3.39
N ALA A 473 -18.21 -11.78 4.43
CA ALA A 473 -17.53 -10.72 5.17
C ALA A 473 -16.38 -10.12 4.35
N SER A 474 -15.62 -10.97 3.67
CA SER A 474 -14.56 -10.53 2.76
C SER A 474 -15.12 -9.72 1.59
N ARG A 475 -16.25 -10.13 1.00
CA ARG A 475 -16.97 -9.35 -0.02
C ARG A 475 -17.43 -7.99 0.50
N ALA A 476 -18.09 -7.95 1.66
CA ALA A 476 -18.56 -6.69 2.26
C ALA A 476 -17.39 -5.72 2.56
N ARG A 477 -16.22 -6.25 2.93
CA ARG A 477 -15.02 -5.43 3.13
C ARG A 477 -14.47 -4.87 1.82
N LEU A 478 -14.48 -5.66 0.73
CA LEU A 478 -14.09 -5.18 -0.60
C LEU A 478 -15.03 -4.08 -1.10
N GLU A 479 -16.34 -4.22 -0.88
CA GLU A 479 -17.35 -3.19 -1.18
C GLU A 479 -17.13 -1.92 -0.35
N ASP A 480 -16.91 -2.04 0.97
CA ASP A 480 -16.63 -0.89 1.86
C ASP A 480 -15.35 -0.11 1.46
N LEU A 481 -14.38 -0.80 0.85
CA LEU A 481 -13.14 -0.22 0.34
C LEU A 481 -13.28 0.31 -1.11
N GLY A 482 -14.42 0.07 -1.77
CA GLY A 482 -14.67 0.55 -3.14
C GLY A 482 -14.09 -0.32 -4.25
N TYR A 483 -13.70 -1.56 -3.97
CA TYR A 483 -13.18 -2.49 -4.98
C TYR A 483 -14.27 -3.23 -5.78
N LEU A 484 -15.53 -3.20 -5.32
CA LEU A 484 -16.68 -3.91 -5.88
C LEU A 484 -17.85 -2.97 -6.18
#